data_AF-A0A7C1IG62-F1
#
_entry.id   AF-A0A7C1IG62-F1
#
_cell.length_a   1.000
_cell.length_b   1.000
_cell.length_c   1.000
_cell.angle_alpha   90.00
_cell.angle_beta   90.00
_cell.angle_gamma   90.00
#
_symmetry.space_group_name_H-M   'P 1'
#
loop_
_entity.id
_entity.type
_entity.pdbx_description
1 polymer ?
#
loop_
_entity_poly.entity_id
_entity_poly.type
_entity_poly.pdbx_seq_one_letter_code
_entity_poly.pdbx_strand_id
1 'polypeptide(L)'
;GGGIALGMYFASLFSPYPFFGLELGPAGQACVRGLLTFAAALGGLTIMRMGGPVQCWAADRDWKRAARDFLLGSIIGVPLSVLNVAALRFTSGQSLAWQNPLSAALDALQPAVVEEVIFRFAAWGLLWLLLKASLPESAVTISGGLALLIHNYSHFDELFIQSPLTALGMGLVVAVLWGVPPTLLAKKRGLESAIAFHWVQDVARFWAGL
;
A
#
# COMPACT_ATOMS: atom_id res chain seq x y z
N GLY A 1 -0.73 -15.87 25.75
CA GLY A 1 0.55 -15.18 25.99
C GLY A 1 1.60 -15.79 25.10
N GLY A 2 2.34 -14.96 24.36
CA GLY A 2 3.55 -15.30 23.60
C GLY A 2 3.37 -16.29 22.44
N GLY A 3 3.31 -15.80 21.19
CA GLY A 3 3.55 -16.70 20.05
C GLY A 3 2.86 -16.41 18.71
N ILE A 4 2.04 -15.35 18.56
CA ILE A 4 1.37 -15.10 17.25
C ILE A 4 2.24 -14.24 16.33
N ALA A 5 3.07 -13.34 16.87
CA ALA A 5 4.04 -12.55 16.07
C ALA A 5 5.13 -13.40 15.39
N LEU A 6 5.31 -14.67 15.80
CA LEU A 6 6.27 -15.62 15.21
C LEU A 6 5.63 -16.62 14.23
N GLY A 7 4.29 -16.62 14.11
CA GLY A 7 3.54 -17.63 13.36
C GLY A 7 2.61 -17.08 12.28
N MET A 8 2.56 -15.76 12.05
CA MET A 8 1.68 -15.20 11.05
C MET A 8 2.24 -15.37 9.63
N TYR A 9 1.65 -16.34 8.94
CA TYR A 9 1.65 -16.57 7.51
C TYR A 9 1.20 -15.32 6.71
N PHE A 10 2.04 -14.28 6.61
CA PHE A 10 1.83 -13.15 5.68
C PHE A 10 2.22 -13.50 4.23
N ALA A 11 1.85 -14.71 3.81
CA ALA A 11 2.10 -15.28 2.50
C ALA A 11 0.84 -15.13 1.63
N SER A 12 0.76 -14.04 0.88
CA SER A 12 0.01 -14.03 -0.39
C SER A 12 0.51 -12.98 -1.37
N LEU A 13 1.06 -11.85 -0.92
CA LEU A 13 1.50 -10.81 -1.85
C LEU A 13 2.85 -11.07 -2.52
N PHE A 14 3.76 -11.79 -1.86
CA PHE A 14 5.04 -12.19 -2.43
C PHE A 14 5.50 -13.47 -1.76
N SER A 15 5.22 -14.63 -2.37
CA SER A 15 6.12 -15.78 -2.21
C SER A 15 7.44 -15.35 -2.87
N PRO A 16 8.52 -15.13 -2.11
CA PRO A 16 9.70 -14.50 -2.67
C PRO A 16 10.40 -15.52 -3.56
N TYR A 17 10.15 -15.40 -4.86
CA TYR A 17 10.90 -16.07 -5.91
C TYR A 17 10.78 -17.60 -5.98
N PRO A 18 9.61 -18.15 -6.37
CA PRO A 18 9.56 -19.55 -6.81
C PRO A 18 10.54 -19.80 -7.98
N PHE A 19 10.87 -18.77 -8.75
CA PHE A 19 11.85 -18.81 -9.84
C PHE A 19 13.30 -19.12 -9.42
N PHE A 20 13.70 -18.79 -8.18
CA PHE A 20 15.06 -19.08 -7.69
C PHE A 20 15.12 -20.34 -6.82
N GLY A 21 13.99 -21.02 -6.58
CA GLY A 21 13.93 -22.20 -5.72
C GLY A 21 14.35 -21.94 -4.27
N LEU A 22 14.30 -20.68 -3.82
CA LEU A 22 14.69 -20.29 -2.45
C LEU A 22 13.46 -20.32 -1.54
N GLU A 23 13.30 -21.40 -0.78
CA GLU A 23 12.33 -21.45 0.31
C GLU A 23 12.84 -20.65 1.51
N LEU A 24 12.53 -19.35 1.53
CA LEU A 24 12.85 -18.50 2.67
C LEU A 24 11.83 -18.75 3.79
N GLY A 25 12.33 -19.16 4.97
CA GLY A 25 11.55 -19.14 6.21
C GLY A 25 11.13 -17.71 6.62
N PRO A 26 10.23 -17.56 7.62
CA PRO A 26 9.63 -16.26 7.96
C PRO A 26 10.63 -15.13 8.21
N ALA A 27 11.74 -15.41 8.90
CA ALA A 27 12.80 -14.44 9.15
C ALA A 27 13.49 -13.97 7.86
N GLY A 28 13.70 -14.89 6.91
CA GLY A 28 14.28 -14.56 5.60
C GLY A 28 13.36 -13.68 4.79
N GLN A 29 12.05 -13.96 4.78
CA GLN A 29 11.05 -13.13 4.09
C GLN A 29 10.99 -11.72 4.70
N ALA A 30 11.00 -11.62 6.03
CA ALA A 30 11.04 -10.34 6.73
C ALA A 30 12.30 -9.53 6.39
N CYS A 31 13.48 -10.17 6.34
CA CYS A 31 14.72 -9.51 5.95
C CYS A 31 14.66 -9.00 4.51
N VAL A 32 14.24 -9.83 3.55
CA VAL A 32 14.14 -9.43 2.14
C VAL A 32 13.17 -8.27 1.97
N ARG A 33 11.96 -8.36 2.56
CA ARG A 33 10.98 -7.27 2.50
C ARG A 33 11.52 -5.99 3.13
N GLY A 34 12.14 -6.08 4.31
CA GLY A 34 12.75 -4.93 4.98
C GLY A 34 13.83 -4.26 4.12
N LEU A 35 14.71 -5.04 3.50
CA LEU A 35 15.76 -4.53 2.61
C LEU A 35 15.18 -3.86 1.35
N LEU A 36 14.18 -4.47 0.71
CA LEU A 36 13.53 -3.91 -0.47
C LEU A 36 12.77 -2.62 -0.14
N THR A 37 12.02 -2.60 0.96
CA THR A 37 11.32 -1.40 1.43
C THR A 37 12.31 -0.30 1.82
N PHE A 38 13.42 -0.64 2.47
CA PHE A 38 14.47 0.32 2.78
C PHE A 38 15.10 0.91 1.51
N ALA A 39 15.45 0.08 0.53
CA ALA A 39 15.96 0.53 -0.76
C ALA A 39 14.96 1.43 -1.51
N ALA A 40 13.67 1.04 -1.52
CA ALA A 40 12.60 1.86 -2.08
C ALA A 40 12.45 3.20 -1.35
N ALA A 41 12.52 3.21 -0.02
CA ALA A 41 12.49 4.44 0.77
C ALA A 41 13.67 5.36 0.44
N LEU A 42 14.89 4.84 0.34
CA LEU A 42 16.07 5.63 -0.07
C LEU A 42 15.91 6.21 -1.48
N GLY A 43 15.39 5.42 -2.42
CA GLY A 43 15.08 5.89 -3.77
C GLY A 43 14.04 7.01 -3.76
N GLY A 44 12.92 6.80 -3.07
CA GLY A 44 11.87 7.80 -2.90
C GLY A 44 12.38 9.10 -2.26
N LEU A 45 13.19 9.01 -1.19
CA LEU A 45 13.79 10.17 -0.53
C LEU A 45 14.75 10.93 -1.46
N THR A 46 15.52 10.22 -2.26
CA THR A 46 16.40 10.84 -3.26
C THR A 46 15.58 11.62 -4.28
N ILE A 47 14.50 11.03 -4.79
CA ILE A 47 13.62 11.66 -5.78
C ILE A 47 12.86 12.83 -5.17
N MET A 48 12.40 12.71 -3.92
CA MET A 48 11.78 13.80 -3.17
C MET A 48 12.69 15.03 -3.12
N ARG A 49 13.98 14.85 -2.80
CA ARG A 49 14.98 15.93 -2.79
C ARG A 49 15.22 16.56 -4.16
N MET A 50 14.87 15.88 -5.25
CA MET A 50 14.90 16.42 -6.62
C MET A 50 13.61 17.16 -7.01
N GLY A 51 12.68 17.38 -6.07
CA GLY A 51 11.37 17.98 -6.33
C GLY A 51 10.31 16.96 -6.76
N GLY A 52 10.45 15.70 -6.34
CA GLY A 52 9.55 14.61 -6.68
C GLY A 52 8.08 14.85 -6.27
N PRO A 53 7.15 14.06 -6.84
CA PRO A 53 5.72 14.30 -6.73
C PRO A 53 5.13 14.07 -5.34
N VAL A 54 5.82 13.32 -4.48
CA VAL A 54 5.35 12.93 -3.14
C VAL A 54 6.37 13.34 -2.10
N GLN A 55 5.89 13.96 -1.03
CA GLN A 55 6.69 14.44 0.10
C GLN A 55 6.62 13.45 1.27
N CYS A 56 7.64 13.45 2.11
CA CYS A 56 7.69 12.71 3.38
C CYS A 56 8.10 13.68 4.49
N TRP A 57 7.11 14.22 5.19
CA TRP A 57 7.30 15.27 6.19
C TRP A 57 8.13 14.81 7.38
N ALA A 58 8.01 13.53 7.76
CA ALA A 58 8.84 12.93 8.81
C ALA A 58 10.34 12.99 8.44
N ALA A 59 10.68 12.74 7.18
CA ALA A 59 12.06 12.83 6.70
C ALA A 59 12.59 14.27 6.63
N ASP A 60 11.70 15.24 6.36
CA ASP A 60 12.00 16.67 6.41
C ASP A 60 11.92 17.27 7.82
N ARG A 61 11.72 16.43 8.86
CA ARG A 61 11.62 16.80 10.28
C ARG A 61 10.42 17.69 10.63
N ASP A 62 9.42 17.80 9.76
CA ASP A 62 8.15 18.46 10.05
C ASP A 62 7.16 17.45 10.68
N TRP A 63 7.47 17.06 11.91
CA TRP A 63 6.68 16.06 12.66
C TRP A 63 5.25 16.52 12.94
N LYS A 64 5.02 17.84 13.07
CA LYS A 64 3.67 18.38 13.28
C LYS A 64 2.81 18.15 12.06
N ARG A 65 3.35 18.44 10.87
CA ARG A 65 2.65 18.19 9.61
C ARG A 65 2.48 16.70 9.34
N ALA A 66 3.51 15.90 9.58
CA ALA A 66 3.46 14.44 9.47
C ALA A 66 2.28 13.87 10.30
N ALA A 67 2.20 14.24 11.58
CA ALA A 67 1.13 13.78 12.47
C ALA A 67 -0.26 14.27 12.03
N ARG A 68 -0.39 15.53 11.62
CA ARG A 68 -1.65 16.09 11.11
C ARG A 68 -2.11 15.37 9.85
N ASP A 69 -1.22 15.19 8.88
CA ASP A 69 -1.55 14.62 7.59
C ASP A 69 -1.78 13.10 7.72
N PHE A 70 -1.11 12.41 8.67
CA PHE A 70 -1.45 11.06 9.10
C PHE A 70 -2.88 10.99 9.65
N LEU A 71 -3.23 11.84 10.63
CA LEU A 71 -4.59 11.88 11.21
C LEU A 71 -5.67 12.12 10.14
N LEU A 72 -5.43 13.04 9.22
CA LEU A 72 -6.35 13.30 8.11
C LEU A 72 -6.49 12.09 7.18
N GLY A 73 -5.39 11.40 6.86
CA GLY A 73 -5.42 10.17 6.10
C GLY A 73 -6.27 9.09 6.77
N SER A 74 -6.11 8.90 8.09
CA SER A 74 -6.94 8.00 8.88
C SER A 74 -8.42 8.38 8.86
N ILE A 75 -8.76 9.66 9.10
CA ILE A 75 -10.16 10.14 9.10
C ILE A 75 -10.83 9.88 7.74
N ILE A 76 -10.13 10.14 6.65
CA ILE A 76 -10.64 9.88 5.30
C ILE A 76 -10.73 8.37 5.02
N GLY A 77 -9.84 7.57 5.60
CA GLY A 77 -9.83 6.12 5.48
C GLY A 77 -11.00 5.42 6.18
N VAL A 78 -11.44 5.91 7.34
CA VAL A 78 -12.46 5.22 8.17
C VAL A 78 -13.75 4.90 7.41
N PRO A 79 -14.40 5.81 6.66
CA PRO A 79 -15.61 5.45 5.93
C PRO A 79 -15.38 4.35 4.89
N LEU A 80 -14.22 4.37 4.22
CA LEU A 80 -13.87 3.39 3.20
C LEU A 80 -13.44 2.06 3.81
N SER A 81 -12.94 2.03 5.04
CA SER A 81 -12.56 0.80 5.72
C SER A 81 -13.80 0.00 6.14
N VAL A 82 -14.87 0.68 6.53
CA VAL A 82 -16.17 0.05 6.78
C VAL A 82 -16.73 -0.55 5.48
N LEU A 83 -16.66 0.18 4.38
CA LEU A 83 -17.06 -0.33 3.06
C LEU A 83 -16.20 -1.52 2.63
N ASN A 84 -14.89 -1.47 2.89
CA ASN A 84 -13.97 -2.56 2.58
C ASN A 84 -14.35 -3.85 3.32
N VAL A 85 -14.58 -3.77 4.64
CA VAL A 85 -15.02 -4.92 5.44
C VAL A 85 -16.35 -5.47 4.92
N ALA A 86 -17.32 -4.60 4.58
CA ALA A 86 -18.60 -5.03 4.03
C ALA A 86 -18.44 -5.74 2.67
N ALA A 87 -17.62 -5.18 1.77
CA ALA A 87 -17.35 -5.75 0.46
C ALA A 87 -16.62 -7.09 0.55
N LEU A 88 -15.60 -7.20 1.40
CA LEU A 88 -14.86 -8.44 1.63
C LEU A 88 -15.74 -9.52 2.24
N ARG A 89 -16.59 -9.17 3.21
CA ARG A 89 -17.57 -10.12 3.77
C ARG A 89 -18.52 -10.66 2.71
N PHE A 90 -19.02 -9.78 1.83
CA PHE A 90 -19.94 -10.18 0.76
C PHE A 90 -19.28 -11.07 -0.29
N THR A 91 -18.03 -10.78 -0.65
CA THR A 91 -17.31 -11.49 -1.74
C THR A 91 -16.65 -12.78 -1.29
N SER A 92 -16.12 -12.84 -0.05
CA SER A 92 -15.46 -14.04 0.50
C SER A 92 -16.44 -15.05 1.09
N GLY A 93 -17.67 -14.63 1.41
CA GLY A 93 -18.64 -15.45 2.15
C GLY A 93 -18.23 -15.75 3.59
N GLN A 94 -17.13 -15.16 4.09
CA GLN A 94 -16.63 -15.41 5.44
C GLN A 94 -17.42 -14.63 6.49
N SER A 95 -17.64 -15.27 7.64
CA SER A 95 -18.22 -14.63 8.82
C SER A 95 -17.18 -13.79 9.55
N LEU A 96 -17.61 -12.72 10.22
CA LEU A 96 -16.72 -11.88 11.02
C LEU A 96 -16.13 -12.69 12.19
N ALA A 97 -14.81 -12.66 12.33
CA ALA A 97 -14.07 -13.33 13.39
C ALA A 97 -13.19 -12.28 14.10
N TRP A 98 -13.82 -11.54 15.01
CA TRP A 98 -13.17 -10.40 15.68
C TRP A 98 -11.84 -10.79 16.33
N GLN A 99 -10.78 -10.10 15.92
CA GLN A 99 -9.42 -10.29 16.44
C GLN A 99 -9.10 -9.28 17.55
N ASN A 100 -7.94 -9.44 18.18
CA ASN A 100 -7.43 -8.43 19.10
C ASN A 100 -7.14 -7.12 18.33
N PRO A 101 -7.72 -5.97 18.72
CA PRO A 101 -7.59 -4.73 17.96
C PRO A 101 -6.16 -4.17 17.96
N LEU A 102 -5.37 -4.40 19.02
CA LEU A 102 -3.98 -3.97 19.06
C LEU A 102 -3.11 -4.82 18.12
N SER A 103 -3.32 -6.14 18.09
CA SER A 103 -2.65 -7.01 17.11
C SER A 103 -2.98 -6.59 15.69
N ALA A 104 -4.26 -6.42 15.35
CA ALA A 104 -4.70 -5.96 14.04
C ALA A 104 -4.07 -4.60 13.66
N ALA A 105 -3.99 -3.67 14.61
CA ALA A 105 -3.34 -2.37 14.40
C ALA A 105 -1.84 -2.49 14.09
N LEU A 106 -1.12 -3.38 14.79
CA LEU A 106 0.31 -3.60 14.58
C LEU A 106 0.58 -4.35 13.27
N ASP A 107 -0.22 -5.39 12.99
CA ASP A 107 -0.09 -6.21 11.79
C ASP A 107 -0.37 -5.40 10.53
N ALA A 108 -1.31 -4.44 10.59
CA ALA A 108 -1.63 -3.53 9.49
C ALA A 108 -0.52 -2.53 9.15
N LEU A 109 0.44 -2.28 10.04
CA LEU A 109 1.53 -1.33 9.75
C LEU A 109 2.42 -1.84 8.62
N GLN A 110 2.70 -3.14 8.60
CA GLN A 110 3.60 -3.74 7.62
C GLN A 110 3.10 -3.56 6.18
N PRO A 111 1.89 -4.01 5.79
CA PRO A 111 1.40 -3.81 4.42
C PRO A 111 1.26 -2.32 4.08
N ALA A 112 0.66 -1.52 4.98
CA ALA A 112 0.46 -0.10 4.73
C ALA A 112 1.77 0.68 4.49
N VAL A 113 2.82 0.43 5.27
CA VAL A 113 4.11 1.09 5.07
C VAL A 113 4.79 0.56 3.81
N VAL A 114 4.84 -0.77 3.63
CA VAL A 114 5.57 -1.39 2.53
C VAL A 114 4.98 -1.00 1.19
N GLU A 115 3.67 -1.12 1.02
CA GLU A 115 3.00 -0.85 -0.26
C GLU A 115 3.03 0.63 -0.62
N GLU A 116 2.81 1.53 0.34
CA GLU A 116 2.83 2.97 0.05
C GLU A 116 4.25 3.48 -0.23
N VAL A 117 5.27 2.97 0.48
CA VAL A 117 6.68 3.29 0.19
C VAL A 117 7.09 2.78 -1.20
N ILE A 118 6.73 1.54 -1.55
CA ILE A 118 7.11 0.96 -2.85
C ILE A 118 6.38 1.66 -3.98
N PHE A 119 5.04 1.76 -3.92
CA PHE A 119 4.26 2.19 -5.08
C PHE A 119 4.05 3.71 -5.13
N ARG A 120 3.67 4.35 -4.01
CA ARG A 120 3.30 5.77 -4.02
C ARG A 120 4.51 6.68 -3.84
N PHE A 121 5.59 6.18 -3.24
CA PHE A 121 6.79 6.98 -3.05
C PHE A 121 7.87 6.66 -4.09
N ALA A 122 8.36 5.42 -4.12
CA ALA A 122 9.46 5.03 -5.00
C ALA A 122 9.03 4.89 -6.47
N ALA A 123 8.06 4.03 -6.77
CA ALA A 123 7.65 3.74 -8.15
C ALA A 123 7.06 4.97 -8.84
N TRP A 124 6.18 5.72 -8.17
CA TRP A 124 5.69 7.00 -8.69
C TRP A 124 6.85 7.96 -8.97
N GLY A 125 7.77 8.14 -8.01
CA GLY A 125 8.94 8.99 -8.21
C GLY A 125 9.79 8.59 -9.42
N LEU A 126 10.04 7.29 -9.59
CA LEU A 126 10.83 6.77 -10.71
C LEU A 126 10.14 6.99 -12.06
N LEU A 127 8.84 6.68 -12.15
CA LEU A 127 8.05 6.95 -13.36
C LEU A 127 7.99 8.44 -13.68
N TRP A 128 7.90 9.30 -12.66
CA TRP A 128 7.97 10.74 -12.85
C TRP A 128 9.33 11.17 -13.41
N LEU A 129 10.45 10.63 -12.90
CA LEU A 129 11.78 10.93 -13.46
C LEU A 129 11.90 10.55 -14.93
N LEU A 130 11.32 9.42 -15.35
CA LEU A 130 11.31 8.98 -16.73
C LEU A 130 10.47 9.90 -17.64
N LEU A 131 9.37 10.43 -17.12
CA LEU A 131 8.40 11.18 -17.92
C LEU A 131 8.58 12.70 -17.87
N LYS A 132 9.22 13.26 -16.83
CA LYS A 132 9.27 14.72 -16.61
C LYS A 132 9.96 15.51 -17.72
N ALA A 133 10.86 14.89 -18.47
CA ALA A 133 11.53 15.54 -19.60
C ALA A 133 10.64 15.61 -20.85
N SER A 134 9.86 14.56 -21.11
CA SER A 134 9.02 14.45 -22.32
C SER A 134 7.60 14.98 -22.14
N LEU A 135 7.05 14.91 -20.92
CA LEU A 135 5.67 15.27 -20.59
C LEU A 135 5.59 16.17 -19.36
N PRO A 136 6.30 17.32 -19.30
CA PRO A 136 6.49 18.08 -18.06
C PRO A 136 5.18 18.49 -17.36
N GLU A 137 4.15 18.88 -18.12
CA GLU A 137 2.87 19.35 -17.58
C GLU A 137 2.02 18.23 -16.97
N SER A 138 2.13 17.01 -17.51
CA SER A 138 1.29 15.86 -17.13
C SER A 138 2.05 14.75 -16.42
N ALA A 139 3.39 14.82 -16.34
CA ALA A 139 4.26 13.77 -15.82
C ALA A 139 3.83 13.31 -14.43
N VAL A 140 3.52 14.23 -13.52
CA VAL A 140 3.07 13.87 -12.15
C VAL A 140 1.78 13.07 -12.18
N THR A 141 0.80 13.48 -12.99
CA THR A 141 -0.50 12.82 -13.06
C THR A 141 -0.41 11.47 -13.78
N ILE A 142 0.31 11.40 -14.90
CA ILE A 142 0.48 10.15 -15.66
C ILE A 142 1.29 9.15 -14.85
N SER A 143 2.44 9.54 -14.27
CA SER A 143 3.25 8.64 -13.43
C SER A 143 2.48 8.14 -12.20
N GLY A 144 1.68 9.00 -11.56
CA GLY A 144 0.86 8.61 -10.42
C GLY A 144 -0.26 7.65 -10.83
N GLY A 145 -0.89 7.89 -11.97
CA GLY A 145 -1.86 6.97 -12.55
C GLY A 145 -1.26 5.61 -12.90
N LEU A 146 -0.07 5.59 -13.52
CA LEU A 146 0.63 4.34 -13.82
C LEU A 146 1.03 3.59 -12.56
N ALA A 147 1.59 4.26 -11.55
CA ALA A 147 1.94 3.64 -10.27
C ALA A 147 0.72 3.04 -9.56
N LEU A 148 -0.40 3.77 -9.56
CA LEU A 148 -1.69 3.29 -9.05
C LEU A 148 -2.13 2.03 -9.80
N LEU A 149 -2.12 2.04 -11.14
CA LEU A 149 -2.58 0.91 -11.95
C LEU A 149 -1.70 -0.32 -11.77
N ILE A 150 -0.37 -0.15 -11.75
CA ILE A 150 0.59 -1.24 -11.50
C ILE A 150 0.29 -1.90 -10.15
N HIS A 151 0.18 -1.09 -9.09
CA HIS A 151 -0.16 -1.60 -7.77
C HIS A 151 -1.52 -2.29 -7.73
N ASN A 152 -2.55 -1.63 -8.29
CA ASN A 152 -3.90 -2.12 -8.22
C ASN A 152 -4.04 -3.48 -8.90
N TYR A 153 -3.48 -3.62 -10.10
CA TYR A 153 -3.60 -4.84 -10.89
C TYR A 153 -2.61 -5.94 -10.50
N SER A 154 -1.60 -5.66 -9.67
CA SER A 154 -0.75 -6.73 -9.12
C SER A 154 -1.51 -7.67 -8.17
N HIS A 155 -2.67 -7.24 -7.65
CA HIS A 155 -3.54 -8.06 -6.80
C HIS A 155 -4.50 -8.97 -7.59
N PHE A 156 -4.51 -8.89 -8.93
CA PHE A 156 -5.47 -9.58 -9.79
C PHE A 156 -4.81 -10.56 -10.77
N ASP A 157 -3.55 -10.95 -10.54
CA ASP A 157 -2.78 -11.82 -11.42
C ASP A 157 -3.49 -13.15 -11.71
N GLU A 158 -3.98 -13.84 -10.68
CA GLU A 158 -4.73 -15.08 -10.83
C GLU A 158 -6.07 -14.83 -11.54
N LEU A 159 -6.79 -13.76 -11.17
CA LEU A 159 -8.08 -13.44 -11.80
C LEU A 159 -7.92 -13.05 -13.27
N PHE A 160 -6.77 -12.47 -13.67
CA PHE A 160 -6.47 -12.22 -15.07
C PHE A 160 -6.31 -13.50 -15.88
N ILE A 161 -5.77 -14.57 -15.28
CA ILE A 161 -5.66 -15.88 -15.94
C ILE A 161 -7.04 -16.52 -16.08
N GLN A 162 -7.88 -16.44 -15.05
CA GLN A 162 -9.17 -17.12 -15.00
C GLN A 162 -10.30 -16.38 -15.73
N SER A 163 -10.39 -15.06 -15.55
CA SER A 163 -11.42 -14.20 -16.15
C SER A 163 -10.91 -12.77 -16.37
N PRO A 164 -10.24 -12.51 -17.51
CA PRO A 164 -9.60 -11.21 -17.79
C PRO A 164 -10.56 -10.02 -17.70
N LEU A 165 -11.78 -10.16 -18.23
CA LEU A 165 -12.76 -9.06 -18.22
C LEU A 165 -13.27 -8.77 -16.80
N THR A 166 -13.44 -9.80 -15.97
CA THR A 166 -13.79 -9.63 -14.56
C THR A 166 -12.64 -8.97 -13.80
N ALA A 167 -11.39 -9.37 -14.05
CA ALA A 167 -10.20 -8.74 -13.47
C ALA A 167 -10.13 -7.23 -13.79
N LEU A 168 -10.36 -6.86 -15.05
CA LEU A 168 -10.43 -5.44 -15.45
C LEU A 168 -11.56 -4.69 -14.76
N GLY A 169 -12.77 -5.27 -14.72
CA GLY A 169 -13.93 -4.64 -14.08
C GLY A 169 -13.75 -4.45 -12.58
N MET A 170 -13.38 -5.52 -11.86
CA MET A 170 -13.14 -5.47 -10.41
C MET A 170 -11.94 -4.59 -10.08
N GLY A 171 -10.86 -4.71 -10.84
CA GLY A 171 -9.67 -3.88 -10.68
C GLY A 171 -9.99 -2.40 -10.87
N LEU A 172 -10.83 -2.01 -11.82
CA LEU A 172 -11.27 -0.62 -11.97
C LEU A 172 -12.07 -0.13 -10.76
N VAL A 173 -12.99 -0.94 -10.23
CA VAL A 173 -13.76 -0.59 -9.03
C VAL A 173 -12.82 -0.40 -7.83
N VAL A 174 -11.87 -1.33 -7.65
CA VAL A 174 -10.90 -1.24 -6.55
C VAL A 174 -9.97 -0.05 -6.73
N ALA A 175 -9.54 0.24 -7.96
CA ALA A 175 -8.73 1.40 -8.28
C ALA A 175 -9.44 2.69 -7.89
N VAL A 176 -10.73 2.84 -8.22
CA VAL A 176 -11.50 4.06 -7.90
C VAL A 176 -11.72 4.20 -6.40
N LEU A 177 -12.15 3.13 -5.72
CA LEU A 177 -12.52 3.19 -4.31
C LEU A 177 -11.32 3.19 -3.37
N TRP A 178 -10.32 2.34 -3.61
CA TRP A 178 -9.18 2.17 -2.70
C TRP A 178 -7.82 2.54 -3.30
N GLY A 179 -7.71 2.68 -4.62
CA GLY A 179 -6.46 3.11 -5.28
C GLY A 179 -6.29 4.63 -5.40
N VAL A 180 -7.34 5.34 -5.83
CA VAL A 180 -7.34 6.78 -6.09
C VAL A 180 -7.20 7.59 -4.81
N PRO A 181 -7.93 7.31 -3.71
CA PRO A 181 -7.80 8.10 -2.48
C PRO A 181 -6.38 8.17 -1.91
N PRO A 182 -5.65 7.06 -1.68
CA PRO A 182 -4.27 7.15 -1.17
C PRO A 182 -3.32 7.81 -2.17
N THR A 183 -3.56 7.68 -3.48
CA THR A 183 -2.78 8.38 -4.51
C THR A 183 -2.97 9.90 -4.44
N LEU A 184 -4.20 10.37 -4.27
CA LEU A 184 -4.50 11.79 -4.10
C LEU A 184 -3.96 12.34 -2.78
N LEU A 185 -4.04 11.53 -1.71
CA LEU A 185 -3.48 11.86 -0.40
C LEU A 185 -1.96 12.00 -0.47
N ALA A 186 -1.25 11.01 -1.05
CA ALA A 186 0.19 11.07 -1.28
C ALA A 186 0.60 12.35 -2.04
N LYS A 187 -0.12 12.70 -3.12
CA LYS A 187 0.15 13.91 -3.91
C LYS A 187 -0.01 15.20 -3.10
N LYS A 188 -1.10 15.32 -2.35
CA LYS A 188 -1.52 16.59 -1.73
C LYS A 188 -0.97 16.78 -0.32
N ARG A 189 -0.72 15.68 0.38
CA ARG A 189 -0.45 15.63 1.82
C ARG A 189 0.73 14.74 2.19
N GLY A 190 1.41 14.13 1.22
CA GLY A 190 2.60 13.34 1.46
C GLY A 190 2.31 11.90 1.87
N LEU A 191 3.39 11.13 1.94
CA LEU A 191 3.40 9.69 2.15
C LEU A 191 2.67 9.26 3.42
N GLU A 192 2.82 10.02 4.52
CA GLU A 192 2.22 9.69 5.81
C GLU A 192 0.69 9.60 5.74
N SER A 193 0.06 10.46 4.93
CA SER A 193 -1.40 10.45 4.76
C SER A 193 -1.89 9.24 3.95
N ALA A 194 -1.12 8.77 2.97
CA ALA A 194 -1.43 7.58 2.21
C ALA A 194 -1.24 6.31 3.05
N ILE A 195 -0.13 6.24 3.81
CA ILE A 195 0.11 5.17 4.80
C ILE A 195 -1.04 5.11 5.80
N ALA A 196 -1.46 6.25 6.35
CA ALA A 196 -2.54 6.30 7.34
C ALA A 196 -3.90 5.85 6.78
N PHE A 197 -4.21 6.25 5.54
CA PHE A 197 -5.42 5.81 4.86
C PHE A 197 -5.43 4.29 4.69
N HIS A 198 -4.34 3.75 4.15
CA HIS A 198 -4.17 2.32 3.90
C HIS A 198 -4.22 1.53 5.22
N TRP A 199 -3.44 1.98 6.21
CA TRP A 199 -3.36 1.38 7.53
C TRP A 199 -4.75 1.18 8.15
N VAL A 200 -5.62 2.19 8.11
CA VAL A 200 -6.99 2.06 8.65
C VAL A 200 -7.83 1.04 7.88
N GLN A 201 -7.62 0.85 6.57
CA GLN A 201 -8.29 -0.21 5.82
C GLN A 201 -7.91 -1.59 6.37
N ASP A 202 -6.61 -1.82 6.56
CA ASP A 202 -6.09 -3.09 7.04
C ASP A 202 -6.38 -3.33 8.52
N VAL A 203 -6.36 -2.29 9.36
CA VAL A 203 -6.80 -2.40 10.76
C VAL A 203 -8.23 -2.92 10.81
N ALA A 204 -9.15 -2.32 10.04
CA ALA A 204 -10.55 -2.73 10.04
C ALA A 204 -10.73 -4.16 9.53
N ARG A 205 -10.02 -4.51 8.45
CA ARG A 205 -10.04 -5.84 7.84
C ARG A 205 -9.49 -6.92 8.78
N PHE A 206 -8.29 -6.72 9.32
CA PHE A 206 -7.67 -7.63 10.28
C PHE A 206 -8.45 -7.74 11.59
N TRP A 207 -9.01 -6.62 12.07
CA TRP A 207 -9.85 -6.64 13.25
C TRP A 207 -11.13 -7.44 13.02
N ALA A 208 -11.72 -7.36 11.81
CA ALA A 208 -12.86 -8.17 11.40
C ALA A 208 -12.53 -9.65 11.14
N GLY A 209 -11.24 -10.02 11.12
CA GLY A 209 -10.77 -11.38 10.80
C GLY A 209 -10.90 -11.75 9.32
N LEU A 210 -10.78 -10.75 8.43
CA LEU A 210 -10.88 -10.86 6.98
C LEU A 210 -9.53 -10.64 6.26
#